data_AF-A0A1Y6CGH6-F1
#
_entry.id   AF-A0A1Y6CGH6-F1
#
_cell.length_a   1.000
_cell.length_b   1.000
_cell.length_c   1.000
_cell.angle_alpha   90.00
_cell.angle_beta   90.00
_cell.angle_gamma   90.00
#
_symmetry.space_group_name_H-M   'P 1'
#
loop_
_entity.id
_entity.type
_entity.pdbx_description
1 polymer ?
#
loop_
_entity_poly.entity_id
_entity_poly.type
_entity_poly.pdbx_seq_one_letter_code
_entity_poly.pdbx_strand_id
1 'polypeptide(L)'
;MYHLWRGETDVPPEAVDGLTAYEDIPGFCKAASLDDIRKHGHVLTPGRYVGAEAAEEDDEAFADKMARLVADLRKQQDEAIRLDAAIAANLRELGYGG
;
A
#
# COMPACT_ATOMS: atom_id res chain seq x y z
N MET A 1 2.01 4.45 -21.69
CA MET A 1 1.38 3.12 -21.59
C MET A 1 0.34 2.87 -22.67
N TYR A 2 -0.73 3.67 -22.80
CA TYR A 2 -1.75 3.43 -23.84
C TYR A 2 -1.19 3.42 -25.28
N HIS A 3 -0.34 4.38 -25.63
CA HIS A 3 0.30 4.44 -26.96
C HIS A 3 1.18 3.21 -27.25
N LEU A 4 2.02 2.83 -26.28
CA LEU A 4 2.84 1.62 -26.35
C LEU A 4 1.98 0.35 -26.47
N TRP A 5 0.85 0.26 -25.75
CA TRP A 5 -0.08 -0.88 -25.83
C TRP A 5 -0.68 -1.05 -27.22
N ARG A 6 -0.91 0.07 -27.93
CA ARG A 6 -1.35 0.05 -29.34
C ARG A 6 -0.24 -0.30 -30.34
N GLY A 7 1.01 -0.48 -29.88
CA GLY A 7 2.16 -0.75 -30.72
C GLY A 7 2.73 0.50 -31.41
N GLU A 8 2.43 1.70 -30.90
CA GLU A 8 3.08 2.92 -31.38
C GLU A 8 4.53 2.96 -30.91
N THR A 9 5.45 3.17 -31.85
CA THR A 9 6.90 3.17 -31.60
C THR A 9 7.52 4.57 -31.50
N ASP A 10 6.75 5.61 -31.86
CA ASP A 10 7.16 7.02 -31.79
C ASP A 10 6.66 7.67 -30.49
N VAL A 11 6.93 7.02 -29.36
CA VAL A 11 6.60 7.54 -28.04
C VAL A 11 7.92 7.91 -27.37
N PRO A 12 8.15 9.19 -27.01
CA PRO A 12 9.36 9.58 -26.30
C PRO A 12 9.49 8.81 -24.98
N PRO A 13 10.66 8.21 -24.66
CA PRO A 13 10.84 7.41 -23.45
C PRO A 13 10.47 8.16 -22.16
N GLU A 14 10.71 9.48 -22.13
CA GLU A 14 10.35 10.36 -21.02
C GLU A 14 8.84 10.49 -20.79
N ALA A 15 8.00 10.19 -21.78
CA ALA A 15 6.55 10.23 -21.64
C ALA A 15 5.98 8.96 -20.98
N VAL A 16 6.80 7.91 -20.81
CA VAL A 16 6.40 6.56 -20.40
C VAL A 16 7.49 5.88 -19.57
N ASP A 17 8.01 6.57 -18.55
CA ASP A 17 8.98 6.06 -17.55
C ASP A 17 10.12 5.19 -18.15
N GLY A 18 10.68 5.63 -19.28
CA GLY A 18 11.79 4.94 -19.95
C GLY A 18 11.40 3.69 -20.77
N LEU A 19 10.12 3.30 -20.81
CA LEU A 19 9.65 2.16 -21.60
C LEU A 19 9.61 2.47 -23.10
N THR A 20 10.09 1.53 -23.90
CA THR A 20 10.05 1.57 -25.37
C THR A 20 9.02 0.60 -25.98
N ALA A 21 8.41 -0.24 -25.14
CA ALA A 21 7.35 -1.19 -25.51
C ALA A 21 6.37 -1.35 -24.35
N TYR A 22 5.17 -1.87 -24.65
CA TYR A 22 4.17 -2.15 -23.61
C TYR A 22 4.58 -3.35 -22.77
N GLU A 23 4.33 -3.24 -21.47
CA GLU A 23 4.50 -4.31 -20.49
C GLU A 23 3.33 -4.27 -19.48
N ASP A 24 2.91 -5.46 -19.04
CA ASP A 24 1.96 -5.60 -17.94
C ASP A 24 2.66 -5.28 -16.62
N ILE A 25 2.12 -4.35 -15.84
CA ILE A 25 2.70 -3.92 -14.55
C ILE A 25 1.71 -4.26 -13.44
N PRO A 26 2.07 -5.14 -12.48
CA PRO A 26 1.21 -5.50 -11.36
C PRO A 26 0.69 -4.27 -10.59
N GLY A 27 -0.60 -4.25 -10.28
CA GLY A 27 -1.25 -3.12 -9.60
C GLY A 27 -1.53 -1.89 -10.49
N PHE A 28 -1.03 -1.85 -11.73
CA PHE A 28 -1.12 -0.67 -12.59
C PHE A 28 -1.81 -0.93 -13.93
N CYS A 29 -1.31 -1.87 -14.75
CA CYS A 29 -1.89 -2.15 -16.06
C CYS A 29 -1.71 -3.60 -16.51
N LYS A 30 -2.69 -4.13 -17.26
CA LYS A 30 -2.63 -5.48 -17.82
C LYS A 30 -3.42 -5.58 -19.12
N ALA A 31 -2.86 -6.23 -20.13
CA ALA A 31 -3.59 -6.71 -21.30
C ALA A 31 -4.26 -8.06 -20.99
N ALA A 32 -5.58 -8.06 -20.85
CA ALA A 32 -6.36 -9.28 -20.61
C ALA A 32 -6.91 -9.87 -21.92
N SER A 33 -6.82 -11.20 -22.08
CA SER A 33 -7.44 -11.89 -23.22
C SER A 33 -8.96 -11.99 -23.06
N LEU A 34 -9.68 -12.23 -24.17
CA LEU A 34 -11.14 -12.46 -24.11
C LEU A 34 -11.50 -13.68 -23.24
N ASP A 35 -10.64 -14.70 -23.21
CA ASP A 35 -10.86 -15.87 -22.37
C ASP A 35 -10.70 -15.55 -20.87
N ASP A 36 -9.77 -14.67 -20.51
CA ASP A 36 -9.63 -14.20 -19.13
C ASP A 36 -10.84 -13.37 -18.69
N ILE A 37 -11.34 -12.53 -19.59
CA ILE A 37 -12.57 -11.75 -19.36
C ILE A 37 -13.78 -12.69 -19.17
N ARG A 38 -13.90 -13.75 -19.98
CA ARG A 38 -14.97 -14.76 -19.84
C ARG A 38 -14.90 -15.50 -18.51
N LYS A 39 -13.70 -15.90 -18.05
CA LYS A 39 -13.50 -16.54 -16.74
C LYS A 39 -13.98 -15.65 -15.58
N HIS A 40 -13.94 -14.33 -15.75
CA HIS A 40 -14.42 -13.36 -14.78
C HIS A 40 -15.87 -12.91 -15.02
N GLY A 41 -16.64 -13.63 -15.84
CA GLY A 41 -18.05 -13.32 -16.10
C GLY A 41 -18.24 -11.97 -16.79
N HIS A 42 -17.27 -11.56 -17.62
CA HIS A 42 -17.26 -10.28 -18.32
C HIS A 42 -17.21 -9.03 -17.42
N VAL A 43 -16.92 -9.20 -16.12
CA VAL A 43 -16.71 -8.07 -15.20
C VAL A 43 -15.35 -7.44 -15.47
N LEU A 44 -15.32 -6.17 -15.86
CA LEU A 44 -14.09 -5.46 -16.27
C LEU A 44 -13.48 -4.57 -15.17
N THR A 45 -13.78 -4.84 -13.90
CA THR A 45 -13.20 -4.08 -12.79
C THR A 45 -11.67 -4.30 -12.76
N PRO A 46 -10.84 -3.24 -12.91
CA PRO A 46 -9.40 -3.38 -13.12
C PRO A 46 -8.69 -4.26 -12.10
N GLY A 47 -9.04 -4.13 -10.80
CA GLY A 47 -8.44 -4.92 -9.72
C GLY A 47 -8.58 -6.44 -9.87
N ARG A 48 -9.47 -6.93 -10.75
CA ARG A 48 -9.62 -8.36 -11.06
C ARG A 48 -8.56 -8.86 -12.05
N TYR A 49 -7.89 -7.96 -12.75
CA TYR A 49 -6.94 -8.27 -13.81
C TYR A 49 -5.51 -7.85 -13.45
N VAL A 50 -5.32 -6.64 -12.92
CA VAL A 50 -3.99 -6.04 -12.73
C VAL A 50 -3.20 -6.66 -11.58
N GLY A 51 -3.79 -7.51 -10.73
CA GLY A 51 -3.13 -8.05 -9.54
C GLY A 51 -2.79 -6.96 -8.52
N ALA A 52 -1.99 -7.30 -7.52
CA ALA A 52 -1.37 -6.33 -6.62
C ALA A 52 0.10 -6.19 -7.02
N GLU A 53 0.66 -5.00 -6.82
CA GLU A 53 2.11 -4.83 -6.81
C GLU A 53 2.72 -5.86 -5.84
N ALA A 54 3.90 -6.39 -6.17
CA ALA A 54 4.60 -7.27 -5.25
C ALA A 54 4.79 -6.49 -3.95
N ALA A 55 4.08 -6.91 -2.90
CA ALA A 55 4.36 -6.40 -1.57
C ALA A 55 5.82 -6.77 -1.28
N GLU A 56 6.60 -5.84 -0.71
CA GLU A 56 7.89 -6.21 -0.12
C GLU A 56 7.63 -7.43 0.76
N GLU A 57 8.30 -8.54 0.44
CA GLU A 57 8.17 -9.77 1.23
C GLU A 57 8.69 -9.43 2.62
N ASP A 58 7.77 -9.40 3.58
CA ASP A 58 8.15 -9.33 4.97
C ASP A 58 8.69 -10.70 5.37
N ASP A 59 10.02 -10.78 5.48
CA ASP A 59 10.73 -11.99 5.89
C ASP A 59 10.38 -12.43 7.32
N GLU A 60 9.71 -11.58 8.12
CA GLU A 60 9.26 -11.91 9.47
C GLU A 60 8.02 -12.82 9.44
N ALA A 61 8.10 -13.98 10.11
CA ALA A 61 6.94 -14.84 10.29
C ALA A 61 5.80 -14.06 10.99
N PHE A 62 4.57 -14.23 10.50
CA PHE A 62 3.40 -13.48 11.01
C PHE A 62 3.28 -13.52 12.55
N ALA A 63 3.55 -14.68 13.16
CA ALA A 63 3.48 -14.84 14.61
C ALA A 63 4.53 -13.99 15.35
N ASP A 64 5.76 -13.94 14.84
CA ASP A 64 6.86 -13.17 15.41
C ASP A 64 6.59 -11.67 15.26
N LYS A 65 6.14 -11.25 14.07
CA LYS A 65 5.71 -9.87 13.79
C LYS A 65 4.61 -9.42 14.74
N MET A 66 3.57 -10.23 14.92
CA MET A 66 2.47 -9.91 15.82
C MET A 66 2.94 -9.84 17.27
N ALA A 67 3.82 -10.73 17.71
CA ALA A 67 4.37 -10.71 19.07
C ALA A 67 5.15 -9.40 19.32
N ARG A 68 6.02 -9.01 18.38
CA ARG A 68 6.79 -7.76 18.44
C ARG A 68 5.89 -6.53 18.44
N LEU A 69 4.96 -6.43 17.49
CA LEU A 69 4.04 -5.29 17.38
C LEU A 69 3.15 -5.13 18.62
N VAL A 70 2.68 -6.24 19.21
CA VAL A 70 1.89 -6.18 20.45
C VAL A 70 2.74 -5.73 21.64
N ALA A 71 4.01 -6.16 21.72
CA ALA A 71 4.93 -5.70 22.76
C ALA A 71 5.21 -4.20 22.63
N ASP A 72 5.46 -3.71 21.41
CA ASP A 72 5.67 -2.29 21.13
C ASP A 72 4.43 -1.46 21.47
N LEU A 73 3.24 -1.94 21.09
CA LEU A 73 1.97 -1.28 21.39
C LEU A 73 1.75 -1.14 22.90
N ARG A 74 2.02 -2.19 23.68
CA ARG A 74 1.89 -2.14 25.15
C ARG A 74 2.83 -1.11 25.76
N LYS A 75 4.09 -1.08 25.30
CA LYS A 75 5.07 -0.08 25.75
C LYS A 75 4.60 1.35 25.45
N GLN A 76 4.03 1.57 24.27
CA GLN A 76 3.49 2.88 23.88
C GLN A 76 2.28 3.27 24.73
N GLN A 77 1.41 2.32 25.08
CA GLN A 77 0.27 2.55 25.97
C GLN A 77 0.72 2.93 27.39
N ASP A 78 1.70 2.23 27.94
CA ASP A 78 2.27 2.55 29.25
C ASP A 78 2.89 3.96 29.27
N GLU A 79 3.61 4.31 28.21
CA GLU A 79 4.18 5.66 28.06
C GLU A 79 3.10 6.73 27.90
N ALA A 80 2.04 6.46 27.14
CA ALA A 80 0.91 7.38 27.02
C ALA A 80 0.25 7.65 28.38
N ILE A 81 0.01 6.61 29.19
CA ILE A 81 -0.55 6.76 30.55
C ILE A 81 0.37 7.64 31.42
N ARG A 82 1.69 7.42 31.35
CA ARG A 82 2.67 8.22 32.09
C ARG A 82 2.64 9.69 31.66
N LEU A 83 2.57 9.94 30.36
CA LEU A 83 2.54 11.28 29.80
C LEU A 83 1.23 11.99 30.13
N ASP A 84 0.09 11.31 30.05
CA ASP A 84 -1.22 11.85 30.43
C ASP A 84 -1.24 12.27 31.90
N ALA A 85 -0.68 11.45 32.79
CA ALA A 85 -0.56 11.79 34.21
C ALA A 85 0.31 13.03 34.42
N ALA A 86 1.43 13.15 33.71
CA ALA A 86 2.32 14.31 33.78
C ALA A 86 1.65 15.57 33.23
N ILE A 87 0.94 15.48 32.10
CA ILE A 87 0.18 16.58 31.51
C ILE A 87 -0.91 17.04 32.49
N ALA A 88 -1.67 16.12 33.07
CA ALA A 88 -2.71 16.46 34.04
C ALA A 88 -2.14 17.14 35.30
N ALA A 89 -0.97 16.71 35.78
CA ALA A 89 -0.28 17.37 36.89
C ALA A 89 0.14 18.81 36.52
N ASN A 90 0.77 18.98 35.36
CA ASN A 90 1.19 20.31 34.88
C ASN A 90 0.01 21.25 34.66
N LEU A 91 -1.11 20.77 34.09
CA LEU A 91 -2.31 21.57 33.91
C LEU A 91 -2.93 21.99 35.24
N ARG A 92 -2.90 21.13 36.27
CA ARG A 92 -3.32 21.49 37.63
C ARG A 92 -2.45 22.59 38.22
N GLU A 93 -1.12 22.51 38.07
CA GLU A 93 -0.19 23.54 38.53
C GLU A 93 -0.40 24.89 37.83
N LEU A 94 -0.76 24.86 36.54
CA LEU A 94 -1.04 26.07 35.75
C LEU A 94 -2.46 26.64 35.96
N GLY A 95 -3.30 25.98 36.77
CA GLY A 95 -4.67 26.42 37.04
C GLY A 95 -5.72 26.04 35.97
N TYR A 96 -5.37 25.13 35.05
CA TYR A 96 -6.25 24.64 33.98
C TYR A 96 -6.72 23.18 34.17
N GLY A 97 -6.40 22.54 35.30
CA GLY A 97 -6.68 21.12 35.54
C GLY A 97 -8.08 20.82 36.10
N GLY A 98 -9.11 21.54 35.65
CA GLY A 98 -10.51 21.34 36.02
C GLY A 98 -11.18 20.17 35.34
#